data_AF-A0A3N5A7C9-F1
#
_entry.id   AF-A0A3N5A7C9-F1
#
_cell.length_a   1.000
_cell.length_b   1.000
_cell.length_c   1.000
_cell.angle_alpha   90.00
_cell.angle_beta   90.00
_cell.angle_gamma   90.00
#
_symmetry.space_group_name_H-M   'P 1'
#
loop_
_entity.id
_entity.type
_entity.pdbx_description
1 polymer ?
#
loop_
_entity_poly.entity_id
_entity_poly.type
_entity_poly.pdbx_seq_one_letter_code
_entity_poly.pdbx_strand_id
1 'polypeptide(L)'
;MSNQYEYVPHRLLRRRVRDIASGVEGELMAVINENVSDSDTYEHWMELAYIRNASGREFTTAVANVQPAYEQPQTADSRRNERSA
;
A
#
# COMPACT_ATOMS: atom_id res chain seq x y z
N MET A 1 2.29 -11.84 -27.36
CA MET A 1 2.30 -11.70 -25.91
C MET A 1 1.87 -10.28 -25.61
N SER A 2 0.58 -10.08 -25.44
CA SER A 2 0.00 -8.77 -25.07
C SER A 2 0.35 -8.50 -23.61
N ASN A 3 0.84 -7.31 -23.28
CA ASN A 3 1.21 -6.94 -21.90
C ASN A 3 0.10 -7.37 -20.92
N GLN A 4 0.40 -8.31 -20.03
CA GLN A 4 -0.56 -8.90 -19.08
C GLN A 4 -0.76 -8.04 -17.83
N TYR A 5 -0.51 -6.74 -17.95
CA TYR A 5 -0.71 -5.80 -16.86
C TYR A 5 -1.05 -4.40 -17.37
N GLU A 6 -1.87 -3.71 -16.60
CA GLU A 6 -2.21 -2.30 -16.80
C GLU A 6 -1.86 -1.50 -15.54
N TYR A 7 -1.21 -0.35 -15.69
CA TYR A 7 -0.98 0.55 -14.55
C TYR A 7 -2.27 1.24 -14.15
N VAL A 8 -2.66 1.08 -12.87
CA VAL A 8 -3.90 1.66 -12.33
C VAL A 8 -3.57 2.87 -11.46
N PRO A 9 -4.27 4.00 -11.62
CA PRO A 9 -4.15 5.13 -10.72
C PRO A 9 -4.53 4.76 -9.28
N HIS A 10 -3.73 5.19 -8.30
CA HIS A 10 -4.07 4.96 -6.89
C HIS A 10 -3.76 6.18 -6.02
N ARG A 11 -4.66 6.49 -5.08
CA ARG A 11 -4.57 7.69 -4.20
C ARG A 11 -3.35 7.69 -3.27
N LEU A 12 -2.82 6.51 -2.95
CA LEU A 12 -1.66 6.34 -2.07
C LEU A 12 -0.33 6.20 -2.82
N LEU A 13 -0.33 6.37 -4.15
CA LEU A 13 0.89 6.27 -4.95
C LEU A 13 1.95 7.26 -4.42
N ARG A 14 3.20 6.79 -4.27
CA ARG A 14 4.34 7.51 -3.67
C ARG A 14 4.10 7.99 -2.23
N ARG A 15 3.25 7.29 -1.48
CA ARG A 15 3.02 7.55 -0.05
C ARG A 15 3.44 6.36 0.78
N ARG A 16 3.71 6.62 2.07
CA ARG A 16 3.93 5.59 3.09
C ARG A 16 2.65 4.78 3.29
N VAL A 17 2.78 3.48 3.14
CA VAL A 17 1.70 2.50 3.28
C VAL A 17 2.14 1.35 4.17
N ARG A 18 1.15 0.66 4.71
CA ARG A 18 1.29 -0.59 5.48
C ARG A 18 0.50 -1.68 4.79
N ASP A 19 1.14 -2.81 4.55
CA ASP A 19 0.46 -4.05 4.20
C ASP A 19 -0.10 -4.68 5.48
N ILE A 20 -1.42 -4.81 5.58
CA ILE A 20 -2.06 -5.34 6.79
C ILE A 20 -1.82 -6.85 6.98
N ALA A 21 -1.57 -7.59 5.88
CA ALA A 21 -1.39 -9.03 5.93
C ALA A 21 -0.02 -9.41 6.50
N SER A 22 1.04 -8.72 6.09
CA SER A 22 2.40 -8.93 6.62
C SER A 22 2.77 -8.00 7.78
N GLY A 23 2.06 -6.88 7.95
CA GLY A 23 2.41 -5.81 8.88
C GLY A 23 3.56 -4.92 8.41
N VAL A 24 4.18 -5.20 7.26
CA VAL A 24 5.34 -4.47 6.74
C VAL A 24 4.93 -3.12 6.17
N GLU A 25 5.75 -2.10 6.43
CA GLU A 25 5.60 -0.77 5.87
C GLU A 25 6.58 -0.49 4.71
N GLY A 26 6.15 0.37 3.80
CA GLY A 26 6.97 0.85 2.69
C GLY A 26 6.32 2.00 1.94
N GLU A 27 6.90 2.38 0.81
CA GLU A 27 6.30 3.33 -0.13
C GLU A 27 5.58 2.57 -1.26
N LEU A 28 4.35 2.97 -1.57
CA LEU A 28 3.62 2.42 -2.71
C LEU A 28 4.18 2.98 -4.01
N MET A 29 4.86 2.14 -4.79
CA MET A 29 5.56 2.54 -6.02
C MET A 29 4.68 2.47 -7.26
N ALA A 30 3.79 1.49 -7.33
CA ALA A 30 2.86 1.29 -8.44
C ALA A 30 1.66 0.45 -7.98
N VAL A 31 0.56 0.59 -8.71
CA VAL A 31 -0.54 -0.38 -8.70
C VAL A 31 -0.72 -0.86 -10.13
N ILE A 32 -0.81 -2.17 -10.31
CA ILE A 32 -1.11 -2.77 -11.61
C ILE A 32 -2.29 -3.72 -11.49
N ASN A 33 -3.13 -3.77 -12.51
CA ASN A 33 -4.08 -4.85 -12.69
C ASN A 33 -3.38 -5.93 -13.51
N GLU A 34 -3.13 -7.09 -12.92
CA GLU A 34 -2.41 -8.21 -13.53
C GLU A 34 -3.29 -9.45 -13.59
N ASN A 35 -3.13 -10.24 -14.65
CA ASN A 35 -3.73 -11.56 -14.74
C ASN A 35 -2.84 -12.57 -13.99
N VAL A 36 -3.33 -13.05 -12.85
CA VAL A 36 -2.64 -14.01 -11.95
C VAL A 36 -3.24 -15.42 -12.06
N SER A 37 -3.80 -15.77 -13.22
CA SER A 37 -4.41 -17.08 -13.43
C SER A 37 -3.39 -18.21 -13.39
N ASP A 38 -3.72 -19.27 -12.65
CA ASP A 38 -2.93 -20.51 -12.61
C ASP A 38 -3.39 -21.55 -13.66
N SER A 39 -4.42 -21.22 -14.45
CA SER A 39 -4.88 -22.05 -15.56
C SER A 39 -5.57 -21.21 -16.64
N ASP A 40 -5.55 -21.69 -17.88
CA ASP A 40 -6.22 -21.04 -19.02
C ASP A 40 -7.76 -21.11 -18.95
N THR A 41 -8.32 -21.87 -17.99
CA THR A 41 -9.77 -22.09 -17.88
C THR A 41 -10.49 -20.94 -17.18
N TYR A 42 -9.81 -20.21 -16.29
CA TYR A 42 -10.41 -19.14 -15.48
C TYR A 42 -9.46 -17.98 -15.30
N GLU A 43 -9.80 -16.84 -15.91
CA GLU A 43 -9.03 -15.61 -15.73
C GLU A 43 -9.24 -15.01 -14.34
N HIS A 44 -8.14 -14.79 -13.63
CA HIS A 44 -8.08 -14.12 -12.34
C HIS A 44 -7.30 -12.82 -12.51
N TRP A 45 -8.03 -11.71 -12.65
CA TRP A 45 -7.46 -10.38 -12.69
C TRP A 45 -7.42 -9.79 -11.29
N MET A 46 -6.28 -9.23 -10.90
CA MET A 46 -6.07 -8.70 -9.57
C MET A 46 -5.27 -7.41 -9.60
N GLU A 47 -5.71 -6.43 -8.79
CA GLU A 47 -4.92 -5.24 -8.52
C GLU A 47 -3.83 -5.55 -7.48
N LEU A 48 -2.57 -5.46 -7.93
CA LEU A 48 -1.38 -5.67 -7.13
C LEU A 48 -0.69 -4.34 -6.84
N ALA A 49 -0.36 -4.14 -5.57
CA ALA A 49 0.41 -3.03 -5.08
C ALA A 49 1.90 -3.41 -4.98
N TYR A 50 2.75 -2.67 -5.67
CA TYR A 50 4.21 -2.78 -5.57
C TYR A 50 4.71 -1.83 -4.48
N ILE A 51 5.28 -2.37 -3.42
CA ILE A 51 5.73 -1.63 -2.25
C ILE A 51 7.24 -1.79 -2.09
N ARG A 52 7.93 -0.68 -1.84
CA ARG A 52 9.36 -0.67 -1.50
C ARG A 52 9.55 -0.37 -0.02
N ASN A 53 10.14 -1.31 0.72
CA ASN A 53 10.36 -1.15 2.16
C ASN A 53 11.59 -0.28 2.48
N ALA A 54 11.82 0.00 3.76
CA ALA A 54 12.94 0.84 4.22
C ALA A 54 14.34 0.27 3.90
N SER A 55 14.46 -1.05 3.71
CA SER A 55 15.69 -1.70 3.28
C SER A 55 15.92 -1.61 1.76
N GLY A 56 15.01 -0.99 1.01
CA GLY A 56 15.03 -0.91 -0.45
C GLY A 56 14.52 -2.19 -1.14
N ARG A 57 14.01 -3.17 -0.39
CA ARG A 57 13.43 -4.40 -0.97
C ARG A 57 12.02 -4.14 -1.46
N GLU A 58 11.74 -4.63 -2.65
CA GLU A 58 10.42 -4.55 -3.28
C GLU A 58 9.64 -5.85 -3.05
N PHE A 59 8.34 -5.71 -2.81
CA PHE A 59 7.40 -6.81 -2.67
C PHE A 59 6.01 -6.40 -3.19
N THR A 60 5.18 -7.39 -3.50
CA THR A 60 3.81 -7.19 -3.97
C THR A 60 2.80 -7.69 -2.94
N THR A 61 1.65 -7.04 -2.87
CA THR A 61 0.48 -7.47 -2.08
C THR A 61 -0.80 -7.06 -2.80
N ALA A 62 -1.93 -7.62 -2.41
CA ALA A 62 -3.24 -7.16 -2.88
C ALA A 62 -3.44 -5.68 -2.55
N VAL A 63 -3.96 -4.86 -3.47
CA VAL A 63 -4.31 -3.46 -3.15
C VAL A 63 -5.27 -3.37 -1.96
N ALA A 64 -6.18 -4.35 -1.82
CA ALA A 64 -7.09 -4.45 -0.69
C ALA A 64 -6.39 -4.56 0.68
N ASN A 65 -5.14 -5.02 0.72
CA ASN A 65 -4.34 -5.10 1.95
C ASN A 65 -3.61 -3.80 2.28
N VAL A 66 -3.62 -2.81 1.38
CA VAL A 66 -2.82 -1.58 1.52
C VAL A 66 -3.61 -0.52 2.27
N GLN A 67 -3.04 -0.05 3.38
CA GLN A 67 -3.54 1.10 4.13
C GLN A 67 -2.49 2.20 4.23
N PRO A 68 -2.88 3.47 4.45
CA PRO A 68 -1.93 4.50 4.82
C PRO A 68 -1.15 4.05 6.07
N ALA A 69 0.18 4.15 6.04
CA ALA A 69 0.96 4.11 7.26
C ALA A 69 0.81 5.50 7.87
N TYR A 70 -0.22 5.69 8.70
CA TYR A 70 -0.44 6.96 9.38
C TYR A 70 0.80 7.30 10.18
N GLU A 71 1.47 8.40 9.85
CA GLU A 71 2.18 9.16 10.87
C GLU A 71 1.09 9.85 11.69
N GLN A 72 0.61 9.23 12.77
CA GLN A 72 -0.03 10.01 13.81
C GLN A 72 1.05 10.50 14.76
N PRO A 73 1.50 11.77 14.69
CA PRO A 73 1.74 12.49 15.92
C PRO A 73 0.36 12.77 16.53
N GLN A 74 -0.20 11.80 17.25
CA GLN A 74 -1.31 12.09 18.16
C GLN A 74 -0.76 12.90 19.34
N THR A 75 -0.83 14.23 19.19
CA THR A 75 -1.07 15.19 20.27
C THR A 75 -0.18 15.10 21.51
N ALA A 76 1.03 15.64 21.41
CA ALA A 76 1.76 16.19 22.56
C ALA A 76 1.30 17.61 22.95
N ASP A 77 0.24 18.15 22.33
CA ASP A 77 -0.22 19.54 22.51
C ASP A 77 -1.56 19.68 23.26
N SER A 78 -2.13 18.60 23.79
CA SER A 78 -3.44 18.66 24.49
C SER A 78 -3.36 18.56 26.02
N ARG A 79 -2.18 18.69 26.65
CA ARG A 79 -2.04 18.65 28.13
C ARG A 79 -1.23 19.78 28.75
N ARG A 80 -1.03 20.89 28.04
CA ARG A 80 -0.30 22.05 28.58
C ARG A 80 -1.10 23.34 28.49
N ASN A 81 -2.42 23.33 28.79
CA ASN A 81 -3.12 24.58 29.07
C ASN A 81 -4.43 24.48 29.90
N GLU A 82 -4.44 23.68 30.97
CA GLU A 82 -5.53 23.73 31.99
C GLU A 82 -5.00 24.03 33.40
N ARG A 83 -3.87 24.72 33.50
CA ARG A 83 -3.39 25.31 34.75
C ARG A 83 -3.12 26.80 34.55
N SER A 84 -4.18 27.59 34.41
CA SER A 84 -4.21 29.02 34.73
C SER A 84 -5.63 29.57 34.51
N ALA A 85 -6.45 29.50 35.56
CA ALA A 85 -7.42 30.52 35.95
C ALA A 85 -7.94 30.19 37.35
#